data_AF-A0A7C5RMX9-F1
#
_entry.id   AF-A0A7C5RMX9-F1
#
_cell.length_a   1.000
_cell.length_b   1.000
_cell.length_c   1.000
_cell.angle_alpha   90.00
_cell.angle_beta   90.00
_cell.angle_gamma   90.00
#
_symmetry.space_group_name_H-M   'P 1'
#
loop_
_entity.id
_entity.type
_entity.pdbx_description
1 polymer ?
#
loop_
_entity_poly.entity_id
_entity_poly.type
_entity_poly.pdbx_seq_one_letter_code
_entity_poly.pdbx_strand_id
1 'polypeptide(L)'
;MPGGGEDLACFLTPLAAAIILTILDRVVTRWRRISILNLLMWGGATGLMANHIINGELVPWPPFLTGWNPAAGIYPLIEEILFTGGLITASITALWGTVLIASKLRAILIPAKTRALFRAR
;
A
#
# COMPACT_ATOMS: atom_id res chain seq x y z
N MET A 1 -9.86 -27.73 -4.68
CA MET A 1 -8.75 -26.88 -5.19
C MET A 1 -8.04 -26.30 -3.99
N PRO A 2 -6.71 -26.34 -3.89
CA PRO A 2 -5.99 -25.78 -2.76
C PRO A 2 -5.82 -24.26 -2.97
N GLY A 3 -6.03 -23.45 -1.92
CA GLY A 3 -5.74 -22.01 -1.89
C GLY A 3 -6.99 -21.11 -1.90
N GLY A 4 -7.69 -20.97 -0.77
CA GLY A 4 -8.91 -20.16 -0.75
C GLY A 4 -9.47 -19.81 0.62
N GLY A 5 -8.62 -19.56 1.62
CA GLY A 5 -9.08 -19.11 2.95
C GLY A 5 -8.04 -18.44 3.84
N GLU A 6 -6.88 -18.07 3.28
CA GLU A 6 -5.65 -17.75 4.04
C GLU A 6 -4.96 -16.46 3.55
N ASP A 7 -5.73 -15.49 3.05
CA ASP A 7 -5.18 -14.16 2.68
C ASP A 7 -5.94 -13.00 3.36
N LEU A 8 -6.71 -13.27 4.41
CA LEU A 8 -7.81 -12.41 4.86
C LEU A 8 -7.39 -11.05 5.44
N ALA A 9 -6.16 -10.97 5.95
CA ALA A 9 -5.71 -9.83 6.75
C ALA A 9 -4.47 -9.13 6.19
N CYS A 10 -3.99 -9.52 5.01
CA CYS A 10 -2.79 -8.94 4.40
C CYS A 10 -2.93 -7.44 4.07
N PHE A 11 -4.16 -6.90 4.00
CA PHE A 11 -4.43 -5.47 3.85
C PHE A 11 -4.14 -4.64 5.12
N LEU A 12 -4.08 -5.26 6.31
CA LEU A 12 -3.87 -4.54 7.57
C LEU A 12 -2.47 -3.94 7.67
N THR A 13 -1.45 -4.62 7.16
CA THR A 13 -0.06 -4.15 7.18
C THR A 13 0.15 -2.85 6.39
N PRO A 14 -0.25 -2.75 5.11
CA PRO A 14 -0.16 -1.49 4.37
C PRO A 14 -1.11 -0.42 4.93
N LEU A 15 -2.27 -0.79 5.49
CA LEU A 15 -3.18 0.16 6.13
C LEU A 15 -2.55 0.78 7.40
N ALA A 16 -1.95 -0.04 8.26
CA ALA A 16 -1.25 0.42 9.45
C ALA A 16 -0.07 1.34 9.07
N ALA A 17 0.71 0.94 8.04
CA ALA A 17 1.77 1.77 7.49
C ALA A 17 1.23 3.11 6.97
N ALA A 18 0.10 3.11 6.25
CA ALA A 18 -0.54 4.34 5.74
C ALA A 18 -1.00 5.27 6.89
N ILE A 19 -1.59 4.72 7.96
CA ILE A 19 -2.00 5.49 9.13
C ILE A 19 -0.77 6.12 9.81
N ILE A 20 0.28 5.34 10.05
CA ILE A 20 1.53 5.82 10.65
C ILE A 20 2.14 6.93 9.78
N LEU A 21 2.25 6.72 8.47
CA LEU A 21 2.76 7.72 7.54
C LEU A 21 1.90 8.99 7.52
N THR A 22 0.59 8.86 7.64
CA THR A 22 -0.33 10.01 7.72
C THR A 22 -0.11 10.81 9.00
N ILE A 23 0.09 10.14 10.14
CA ILE A 23 0.41 10.80 11.42
C ILE A 23 1.77 11.52 11.31
N LEU A 24 2.78 10.84 10.78
CA LEU A 24 4.11 11.42 10.59
C LEU A 24 4.08 12.63 9.64
N ASP A 25 3.33 12.57 8.54
CA ASP A 25 3.19 13.68 7.60
C ASP A 25 2.48 14.88 8.23
N ARG A 26 1.51 14.65 9.13
CA ARG A 26 0.84 15.71 9.89
C ARG A 26 1.74 16.38 10.92
N VAL A 27 2.69 15.65 11.52
CA VAL A 27 3.61 16.20 12.53
C VAL A 27 4.82 16.87 11.88
N VAL A 28 5.31 16.32 10.78
CA VAL A 28 6.58 16.72 10.14
C VAL A 28 6.32 17.28 8.75
N THR A 29 5.37 18.23 8.60
CA THR A 29 4.80 18.84 7.36
C THR A 29 5.81 19.43 6.36
N ARG A 30 6.84 18.69 5.97
CA ARG A 30 8.02 19.21 5.27
C ARG A 30 8.49 18.30 4.14
N TRP A 31 7.95 17.08 4.02
CA TRP A 31 8.45 16.08 3.06
C TRP A 31 7.39 15.75 2.01
N ARG A 32 7.30 16.58 0.97
CA ARG A 32 6.41 16.37 -0.19
C ARG A 32 6.55 14.97 -0.85
N ARG A 33 7.66 14.27 -0.60
CA ARG A 33 7.94 12.90 -1.06
C ARG A 33 7.23 11.81 -0.23
N ILE A 34 7.01 12.05 1.07
CA ILE A 34 6.30 11.13 1.98
C ILE A 34 4.81 11.13 1.66
N SER A 35 4.24 12.28 1.27
CA SER A 35 2.85 12.37 0.83
C SER A 35 2.54 11.44 -0.38
N ILE A 36 3.50 11.27 -1.32
CA ILE A 36 3.36 10.32 -2.44
C ILE A 36 3.40 8.88 -1.94
N LEU A 37 4.29 8.55 -0.99
CA LEU A 37 4.32 7.23 -0.38
C LEU A 37 3.01 6.93 0.36
N ASN A 38 2.48 7.91 1.10
CA ASN A 38 1.22 7.79 1.80
C ASN A 38 0.06 7.48 0.83
N LEU A 39 -0.01 8.21 -0.29
CA LEU A 39 -1.03 7.95 -1.32
C LEU A 39 -0.91 6.54 -1.91
N LEU A 40 0.32 6.06 -2.17
CA LEU A 40 0.56 4.71 -2.67
C LEU A 40 0.16 3.63 -1.64
N MET A 41 0.43 3.86 -0.36
CA MET A 41 0.04 2.93 0.72
C MET A 41 -1.48 2.88 0.89
N TRP A 42 -2.16 4.03 0.88
CA TRP A 42 -3.62 4.09 0.89
C TRP A 42 -4.24 3.42 -0.35
N GLY A 43 -3.66 3.64 -1.54
CA GLY A 43 -4.10 2.99 -2.77
C GLY A 43 -3.92 1.47 -2.73
N GLY A 44 -2.77 0.98 -2.25
CA GLY A 44 -2.53 -0.44 -2.07
C GLY A 44 -3.49 -1.07 -1.06
N ALA A 45 -3.64 -0.47 0.12
CA ALA A 45 -4.54 -0.98 1.16
C ALA A 45 -6.00 -1.04 0.70
N THR A 46 -6.50 0.01 0.04
CA THR A 46 -7.87 0.05 -0.47
C THR A 46 -8.11 -0.93 -1.61
N GLY A 47 -7.15 -1.07 -2.53
CA GLY A 47 -7.24 -2.07 -3.61
C GLY A 47 -7.26 -3.50 -3.09
N LEU A 48 -6.42 -3.83 -2.11
CA LEU A 48 -6.42 -5.15 -1.48
C LEU A 48 -7.71 -5.40 -0.70
N MET A 49 -8.18 -4.43 0.09
CA MET A 49 -9.44 -4.57 0.81
C MET A 49 -10.62 -4.83 -0.15
N ALA A 50 -10.68 -4.15 -1.29
CA ALA A 50 -11.68 -4.41 -2.32
C ALA A 50 -11.55 -5.82 -2.91
N ASN A 51 -10.33 -6.32 -3.14
CA ASN A 51 -10.10 -7.69 -3.59
C ASN A 51 -10.69 -8.72 -2.60
N HIS A 52 -10.43 -8.58 -1.29
CA HIS A 52 -11.00 -9.49 -0.29
C HIS A 52 -12.53 -9.41 -0.20
N ILE A 53 -13.11 -8.23 -0.40
CA ILE A 53 -14.57 -8.08 -0.46
C ILE A 53 -15.14 -8.82 -1.67
N ILE A 54 -14.54 -8.63 -2.85
CA ILE A 54 -15.00 -9.25 -4.10
C ILE A 54 -14.83 -10.77 -4.06
N ASN A 55 -13.76 -11.27 -3.44
CA ASN A 55 -13.52 -12.70 -3.27
C ASN A 55 -14.40 -13.35 -2.19
N GLY A 56 -15.21 -12.57 -1.46
CA GLY A 56 -16.10 -13.08 -0.41
C GLY A 56 -15.37 -13.51 0.87
N GLU A 57 -14.12 -13.06 1.02
CA GLU A 57 -13.23 -13.31 2.15
C GLU A 57 -13.45 -12.28 3.28
N LEU A 58 -13.86 -11.06 2.91
CA LEU A 58 -14.18 -9.97 3.81
C LEU A 58 -15.61 -9.46 3.56
N VAL A 59 -16.46 -9.54 4.58
CA VAL A 59 -17.85 -9.03 4.52
C VAL A 59 -18.07 -7.93 5.56
N PRO A 60 -18.88 -6.89 5.27
CA PRO A 60 -19.12 -5.78 6.21
C PRO A 60 -20.11 -6.13 7.33
N TRP A 61 -20.65 -7.36 7.35
CA TRP A 61 -21.51 -7.87 8.42
C TRP A 61 -20.78 -8.97 9.20
N PRO A 62 -21.06 -9.14 10.50
CA PRO A 62 -20.49 -10.24 11.28
C PRO A 62 -21.00 -11.60 10.77
N PRO A 63 -20.15 -12.65 10.69
CA PRO A 63 -18.72 -12.67 11.00
C PRO A 63 -17.87 -12.13 9.83
N PHE A 64 -17.12 -11.03 10.05
CA PHE A 64 -16.43 -10.26 9.00
C PHE A 64 -15.41 -11.06 8.17
N LEU A 65 -14.76 -12.05 8.78
CA LEU A 65 -13.71 -12.89 8.18
C LEU A 65 -14.28 -14.26 7.81
N THR A 66 -15.09 -14.31 6.76
CA THR A 66 -15.79 -15.52 6.30
C THR A 66 -14.86 -16.63 5.82
N GLY A 67 -13.61 -16.30 5.46
CA GLY A 67 -12.59 -17.28 5.10
C GLY A 67 -11.84 -17.91 6.29
N TRP A 68 -11.94 -17.35 7.50
CA TRP A 68 -11.13 -17.81 8.64
C TRP A 68 -11.81 -18.96 9.38
N ASN A 69 -11.05 -20.01 9.67
CA ASN A 69 -11.50 -21.12 10.51
C ASN A 69 -11.13 -20.88 11.99
N PRO A 70 -12.11 -20.68 12.91
CA PRO A 70 -11.82 -20.48 14.33
C PRO A 70 -11.08 -21.65 15.00
N ALA A 71 -11.18 -22.86 14.44
CA ALA A 71 -10.50 -24.04 14.96
C ALA A 71 -8.99 -24.07 14.64
N ALA A 72 -8.53 -23.29 13.65
CA ALA A 72 -7.12 -23.20 13.28
C ALA A 72 -6.31 -22.24 14.18
N GLY A 73 -6.99 -21.47 15.05
CA GLY A 73 -6.35 -20.46 15.90
C GLY A 73 -5.93 -19.20 15.15
N ILE A 74 -5.30 -18.27 15.88
CA ILE A 74 -4.88 -16.95 15.37
C ILE A 74 -3.47 -16.96 14.73
N TYR A 75 -2.70 -18.03 14.93
CA TYR A 75 -1.31 -18.10 14.46
C TYR A 75 -1.16 -17.97 12.93
N PRO A 76 -1.94 -18.71 12.10
CA PRO A 76 -1.85 -18.57 10.64
C PRO A 76 -2.18 -17.14 10.17
N LEU A 77 -3.18 -16.51 10.80
CA LEU A 77 -3.57 -15.12 10.52
C LEU A 77 -2.43 -14.13 10.76
N ILE A 78 -1.66 -14.31 11.84
CA ILE A 78 -0.52 -13.43 12.16
C ILE A 78 0.61 -13.62 11.16
N GLU A 79 0.88 -14.86 10.77
CA GLU A 79 1.92 -15.21 9.81
C GLU A 79 1.66 -14.54 8.45
N GLU A 80 0.43 -14.56 7.97
CA GLU A 80 0.01 -13.88 6.73
C GLU A 80 0.17 -12.35 6.80
N ILE A 81 -0.24 -11.74 7.92
CA ILE A 81 -0.10 -10.29 8.13
C ILE A 81 1.38 -9.89 8.06
N LEU A 82 2.25 -10.70 8.68
CA LEU A 82 3.68 -10.44 8.74
C LEU A 82 4.40 -10.69 7.42
N PHE A 83 4.22 -11.86 6.82
CA PHE A 83 4.96 -12.23 5.61
C PHE A 83 4.30 -11.69 4.35
N THR A 84 3.03 -12.01 4.10
CA THR A 84 2.30 -11.56 2.91
C THR A 84 2.07 -10.05 2.96
N GLY A 85 1.50 -9.53 4.05
CA GLY A 85 1.30 -8.09 4.24
C GLY A 85 2.62 -7.31 4.26
N GLY A 86 3.69 -7.91 4.80
CA GLY A 86 5.05 -7.35 4.77
C GLY A 86 5.61 -7.27 3.36
N LEU A 87 5.50 -8.34 2.56
CA LEU A 87 5.92 -8.38 1.15
C LEU A 87 5.18 -7.33 0.31
N ILE A 88 3.88 -7.16 0.51
CA ILE A 88 3.08 -6.14 -0.18
C ILE A 88 3.58 -4.74 0.19
N THR A 89 3.78 -4.47 1.48
CA THR A 89 4.27 -3.17 1.96
C THR A 89 5.68 -2.87 1.42
N ALA A 90 6.55 -3.87 1.40
CA ALA A 90 7.88 -3.78 0.81
C ALA A 90 7.80 -3.47 -0.70
N SER A 91 6.89 -4.12 -1.43
CA SER A 91 6.69 -3.91 -2.87
C SER A 91 6.19 -2.51 -3.19
N ILE A 92 5.21 -1.99 -2.43
CA ILE A 92 4.72 -0.61 -2.58
C ILE A 92 5.84 0.40 -2.28
N THR A 93 6.65 0.14 -1.26
CA THR A 93 7.81 1.00 -0.91
C THR A 93 8.87 0.97 -2.01
N ALA A 94 9.15 -0.19 -2.59
CA ALA A 94 10.06 -0.34 -3.73
C ALA A 94 9.55 0.44 -4.95
N LEU A 95 8.26 0.34 -5.28
CA LEU A 95 7.62 1.12 -6.34
C LEU A 95 7.78 2.63 -6.10
N TRP A 96 7.54 3.10 -4.88
CA TRP A 96 7.81 4.50 -4.52
C TRP A 96 9.27 4.89 -4.73
N GLY A 97 10.22 4.02 -4.39
CA GLY A 97 11.64 4.20 -4.69
C GLY A 97 11.91 4.43 -6.17
N THR A 98 11.28 3.65 -7.06
CA THR A 98 11.39 3.84 -8.52
C THR A 98 10.84 5.20 -8.97
N VAL A 99 9.73 5.67 -8.39
CA VAL A 99 9.15 6.99 -8.67
C VAL A 99 10.12 8.11 -8.28
N LEU A 100 10.82 7.96 -7.15
CA LEU A 100 11.84 8.92 -6.73
C LEU A 100 13.05 8.95 -7.67
N ILE A 101 13.51 7.78 -8.13
CA ILE A 101 14.62 7.68 -9.08
C ILE A 101 14.21 8.32 -10.41
N ALA A 102 13.04 7.97 -10.95
CA ALA A 102 12.51 8.56 -12.17
C ALA A 102 12.36 10.10 -12.07
N SER A 103 11.92 10.61 -10.92
CA SER A 103 11.81 12.05 -10.66
C SER A 103 13.18 12.75 -10.68
N LYS A 104 14.22 12.11 -10.13
CA LYS A 104 15.60 12.63 -10.19
C LYS A 104 16.16 12.59 -11.60
N LEU A 105 15.99 11.47 -12.32
CA LEU A 105 16.44 11.33 -13.71
C LEU A 105 15.76 12.37 -14.62
N ARG A 106 14.45 12.58 -14.50
CA ARG A 106 13.74 13.61 -15.25
C ARG A 106 14.28 15.02 -14.98
N ALA A 107 14.64 15.32 -13.73
CA ALA A 107 15.21 16.61 -13.38
C ALA A 107 16.60 16.84 -14.00
N ILE A 108 17.38 15.78 -14.16
CA ILE A 108 18.70 15.81 -14.81
C ILE A 108 18.56 15.89 -16.34
N LEU A 109 17.67 15.08 -16.92
CA LEU A 109 17.50 14.93 -18.37
C LEU A 109 16.70 16.06 -19.03
N ILE A 110 15.81 16.74 -18.29
CA ILE A 110 15.03 17.88 -18.80
C ILE A 110 15.53 19.18 -18.14
N PRO A 111 16.57 19.81 -18.71
CA PRO A 111 17.06 21.09 -18.22
C PRO A 111 15.97 22.17 -18.28
N ALA A 112 16.03 23.13 -17.34
CA ALA A 112 15.00 24.16 -17.19
C ALA A 112 14.73 24.98 -18.47
N LYS A 113 15.72 25.06 -19.38
CA LYS A 113 15.63 25.79 -20.65
C LYS A 113 14.56 25.24 -21.60
N THR A 114 14.34 23.92 -21.62
CA THR A 114 13.31 23.26 -22.43
C THR A 114 11.90 23.48 -21.87
N ARG A 115 11.80 23.70 -20.55
CA ARG A 115 10.53 24.03 -19.87
C ARG A 115 10.03 25.43 -20.17
N ALA A 116 10.94 26.40 -20.32
CA ALA A 116 10.59 27.76 -20.75
C ALA A 116 10.08 27.77 -22.20
N LEU A 117 10.68 26.96 -23.07
CA LEU A 117 10.29 26.86 -24.48
C LEU A 117 8.88 26.25 -24.67
N PHE A 118 8.51 25.25 -23.86
CA PHE A 118 7.18 24.62 -23.90
C PHE A 118 6.07 25.46 -23.26
N ARG A 119 6.42 26.44 -22.41
CA ARG A 119 5.46 27.34 -21.74
C ARG A 119 5.26 28.66 -22.49
N ALA A 120 6.14 28.96 -23.45
CA ALA A 120 6.07 30.12 -24.33
C ALA A 120 5.35 29.82 -25.67
N ARG A 121 4.87 28.58 -25.85
CA ARG A 121 4.03 28.14 -26.96
C ARG A 121 2.65 27.80 -26.42
#